data_AF-W5SXN6-F1
#
_entry.id   AF-W5SXN6-F1
#
_cell.length_a   1.000
_cell.length_b   1.000
_cell.length_c   1.000
_cell.angle_alpha   90.00
_cell.angle_beta   90.00
_cell.angle_gamma   90.00
#
_symmetry.space_group_name_H-M   'P 1'
#
loop_
_entity.id
_entity.type
_entity.pdbx_description
1 polymer ?
#
loop_
_entity_poly.entity_id
_entity_poly.type
_entity_poly.pdbx_seq_one_letter_code
_entity_poly.pdbx_strand_id
1 'polypeptide(L)'
;MKTKDNPNAAATEAAVTALNGKLDKIIEGASEALKGANGPEILGHMGSNGGDVGDEIDNLINGIKTILDIVLQDNEGKHNAGTGKKSENLGAKDNTASGKLFASNDAGAGNAAKNSAADASKAVGAVTGADILQAIKSGGDAIKLA
;
A
#
# COMPACT_ATOMS: atom_id res chain seq x y z
N MET A 1 -2.97 5.23 -41.76
CA MET A 1 -4.18 4.75 -41.06
C MET A 1 -5.42 5.62 -41.32
N LYS A 2 -5.28 6.93 -41.62
CA LYS A 2 -6.38 7.82 -42.05
C LYS A 2 -6.60 7.77 -43.57
N THR A 3 -6.88 6.59 -44.13
CA THR A 3 -7.37 6.52 -45.52
C THR A 3 -8.86 6.85 -45.54
N LYS A 4 -9.31 7.44 -46.66
CA LYS A 4 -10.61 8.13 -46.79
C LYS A 4 -11.85 7.27 -46.49
N ASP A 5 -11.70 5.95 -46.45
CA ASP A 5 -12.78 4.96 -46.30
C ASP A 5 -12.61 3.99 -45.12
N ASN A 6 -11.79 4.32 -44.11
CA ASN A 6 -11.71 3.49 -42.90
C ASN A 6 -12.72 3.96 -41.82
N PRO A 7 -13.88 3.30 -41.65
CA PRO A 7 -14.88 3.71 -40.67
C PRO A 7 -14.39 3.61 -39.22
N ASN A 8 -13.36 2.80 -38.95
CA ASN A 8 -12.82 2.60 -37.61
C ASN A 8 -11.73 3.62 -37.24
N ALA A 9 -11.25 4.46 -38.18
CA ALA A 9 -10.11 5.34 -37.94
C ALA A 9 -10.33 6.30 -36.76
N ALA A 10 -11.52 6.90 -36.66
CA ALA A 10 -11.85 7.81 -35.57
C ALA A 10 -11.99 7.09 -34.22
N ALA A 11 -12.63 5.92 -34.21
CA ALA A 11 -12.79 5.12 -32.99
C ALA A 11 -11.45 4.64 -32.45
N THR A 12 -10.55 4.17 -33.32
CA THR A 12 -9.19 3.78 -32.96
C THR A 12 -8.38 4.96 -32.45
N GLU A 13 -8.45 6.12 -33.10
CA GLU A 13 -7.76 7.34 -32.64
C GLU A 13 -8.21 7.72 -31.22
N ALA A 14 -9.52 7.76 -30.98
CA ALA A 14 -10.07 8.06 -29.64
C ALA A 14 -9.63 7.03 -28.58
N ALA A 15 -9.65 5.74 -28.90
CA ALA A 15 -9.21 4.68 -27.99
C ALA A 15 -7.72 4.81 -27.65
N VAL A 16 -6.86 5.12 -28.63
CA VAL A 16 -5.42 5.33 -28.42
C VAL A 16 -5.17 6.58 -27.58
N THR A 17 -5.87 7.68 -27.85
CA THR A 17 -5.77 8.90 -27.03
C THR A 17 -6.18 8.63 -25.58
N ALA A 18 -7.27 7.90 -25.36
CA ALA A 18 -7.72 7.51 -24.02
C ALA A 18 -6.71 6.60 -23.30
N LEU A 19 -6.09 5.66 -24.03
CA LEU A 19 -5.04 4.81 -23.48
C LEU A 19 -3.80 5.62 -23.08
N ASN A 20 -3.33 6.52 -23.95
CA ASN A 20 -2.19 7.39 -23.65
C ASN A 20 -2.44 8.23 -22.40
N GLY A 21 -3.64 8.82 -22.26
CA GLY A 21 -3.99 9.58 -21.05
C GLY A 21 -3.98 8.73 -19.76
N LYS A 22 -4.27 7.42 -19.84
CA LYS A 22 -4.11 6.50 -18.70
C LYS A 22 -2.63 6.21 -18.41
N LEU A 23 -1.83 5.99 -19.46
CA LEU A 23 -0.39 5.75 -19.32
C LEU A 23 0.32 6.97 -18.72
N ASP A 24 -0.02 8.18 -19.14
CA ASP A 24 0.54 9.42 -18.61
C ASP A 24 0.30 9.54 -17.10
N LYS A 25 -0.91 9.22 -16.62
CA LYS A 25 -1.24 9.22 -15.18
C LYS A 25 -0.48 8.13 -14.42
N ILE A 26 -0.31 6.95 -15.00
CA ILE A 26 0.49 5.89 -14.39
C ILE A 26 1.95 6.33 -14.26
N ILE A 27 2.51 6.97 -15.30
CA ILE A 27 3.87 7.50 -15.30
C ILE A 27 4.03 8.60 -14.24
N GLU A 28 3.07 9.53 -14.16
CA GLU A 28 3.05 10.58 -13.15
C GLU A 28 3.03 10.00 -11.74
N GLY A 29 2.09 9.09 -11.46
CA GLY A 29 1.98 8.43 -10.16
C GLY A 29 3.23 7.62 -9.80
N ALA A 30 3.83 6.91 -10.76
CA ALA A 30 5.07 6.17 -10.54
C ALA A 30 6.26 7.09 -10.24
N SER A 31 6.36 8.22 -10.96
CA SER A 31 7.41 9.22 -10.74
C SER A 31 7.28 9.87 -9.37
N GLU A 32 6.05 10.12 -8.91
CA GLU A 32 5.78 10.64 -7.57
C GLU A 32 6.12 9.60 -6.49
N ALA A 33 5.71 8.35 -6.68
CA ALA A 33 5.97 7.28 -5.71
C ALA A 33 7.47 7.01 -5.52
N LEU A 34 8.28 7.17 -6.57
CA LEU A 34 9.72 6.98 -6.53
C LEU A 34 10.42 7.91 -5.52
N LYS A 35 9.87 9.10 -5.27
CA LYS A 35 10.43 10.07 -4.31
C LYS A 35 10.50 9.47 -2.91
N GLY A 36 9.43 8.81 -2.45
CA GLY A 36 9.39 8.12 -1.16
C GLY A 36 9.96 6.69 -1.15
N ALA A 37 10.58 6.23 -2.25
CA ALA A 37 11.12 4.87 -2.40
C ALA A 37 12.64 4.85 -2.65
N ASN A 38 13.35 5.92 -2.27
CA ASN A 38 14.78 6.12 -2.49
C ASN A 38 15.65 5.89 -1.24
N GLY A 39 15.06 5.35 -0.17
CA GLY A 39 15.76 5.09 1.09
C GLY A 39 16.96 4.13 0.90
N PRO A 40 18.08 4.35 1.60
CA PRO A 40 19.27 3.51 1.47
C PRO A 40 19.15 2.16 2.20
N GLU A 41 18.20 2.05 3.13
CA GLU A 41 17.98 0.87 3.95
C GLU A 41 17.22 -0.23 3.21
N ILE A 42 17.44 -1.46 3.63
CA ILE A 42 16.66 -2.60 3.15
C ILE A 42 15.23 -2.57 3.68
N LEU A 43 14.28 -3.14 2.93
CA LEU A 43 12.92 -3.36 3.43
C LEU A 43 12.95 -4.30 4.65
N GLY A 44 12.24 -3.91 5.71
CA GLY A 44 12.26 -4.64 6.98
C GLY A 44 13.48 -4.33 7.86
N HIS A 45 14.23 -3.26 7.57
CA HIS A 45 15.20 -2.72 8.52
C HIS A 45 14.56 -2.50 9.88
N MET A 46 15.27 -2.90 10.94
CA MET A 46 14.88 -2.73 12.32
C MET A 46 15.95 -1.89 13.01
N GLY A 47 15.63 -0.63 13.30
CA GLY A 47 16.50 0.26 14.03
C GLY A 47 16.58 -0.11 15.51
N SER A 48 17.50 0.53 16.23
CA SER A 48 17.74 0.27 17.65
C SER A 48 16.52 0.49 18.55
N ASN A 49 15.57 1.32 18.12
CA ASN A 49 14.37 1.72 18.87
C ASN A 49 13.06 1.34 18.15
N GLY A 50 13.08 0.38 17.22
CA GLY A 50 11.91 -0.02 16.43
C GLY A 50 12.04 0.28 14.94
N GLY A 51 10.91 0.33 14.24
CA GLY A 51 10.83 0.70 12.83
C GLY A 51 11.13 2.19 12.64
N ASP A 52 11.95 2.50 11.65
CA ASP A 52 12.33 3.87 11.35
C ASP A 52 11.17 4.64 10.72
N VAL A 53 11.12 5.94 11.02
CA VAL A 53 10.21 6.86 10.33
C VAL A 53 10.72 7.01 8.90
N GLY A 54 9.90 6.64 7.92
CA GLY A 54 10.23 6.86 6.52
C GLY A 54 10.10 8.33 6.14
N ASP A 55 11.06 8.81 5.36
CA ASP A 55 10.99 10.11 4.72
C ASP A 55 10.06 10.05 3.49
N GLU A 56 9.38 11.16 3.17
CA GLU A 56 8.58 11.30 1.96
C GLU A 56 7.50 10.21 1.75
N ILE A 57 7.01 9.60 2.85
CA ILE A 57 5.93 8.58 2.82
C ILE A 57 4.68 9.13 2.10
N ASP A 58 4.38 10.41 2.26
CA ASP A 58 3.25 11.04 1.59
C ASP A 58 3.38 10.98 0.06
N ASN A 59 4.58 11.16 -0.50
CA ASN A 59 4.82 11.04 -1.94
C ASN A 59 4.62 9.60 -2.42
N LEU A 60 5.12 8.62 -1.65
CA LEU A 60 4.88 7.19 -1.93
C LEU A 60 3.39 6.87 -1.96
N ILE A 61 2.65 7.27 -0.92
CA ILE A 61 1.21 7.01 -0.78
C ILE A 61 0.43 7.71 -1.90
N ASN A 62 0.72 8.98 -2.18
CA ASN A 62 -0.01 9.77 -3.18
C ASN A 62 0.28 9.27 -4.60
N GLY A 63 1.53 8.92 -4.91
CA GLY A 63 1.89 8.33 -6.19
C GLY A 63 1.17 6.99 -6.42
N ILE A 64 1.15 6.11 -5.41
CA ILE A 64 0.39 4.85 -5.47
C ILE A 64 -1.11 5.12 -5.67
N LYS A 65 -1.72 6.05 -4.94
CA LYS A 65 -3.14 6.42 -5.10
C LYS A 65 -3.47 6.79 -6.56
N THR A 66 -2.66 7.64 -7.16
CA THR A 66 -2.83 8.06 -8.57
C THR A 66 -2.80 6.86 -9.53
N ILE A 67 -1.90 5.89 -9.30
CA ILE A 67 -1.86 4.66 -10.10
C ILE A 67 -3.13 3.82 -9.88
N LEU A 68 -3.53 3.62 -8.62
CA LEU A 68 -4.67 2.78 -8.25
C LEU A 68 -6.01 3.30 -8.77
N ASP A 69 -6.18 4.61 -8.92
CA ASP A 69 -7.36 5.21 -9.57
C ASP A 69 -7.52 4.81 -11.04
N ILE A 70 -6.47 4.27 -11.67
CA ILE A 70 -6.48 3.82 -13.06
C ILE A 70 -6.57 2.30 -13.17
N VAL A 71 -5.88 1.58 -12.28
CA VAL A 71 -5.64 0.13 -12.46
C VAL A 71 -6.43 -0.76 -11.51
N LEU A 72 -6.87 -0.26 -10.35
CA LEU A 72 -7.61 -1.05 -9.36
C LEU A 72 -9.10 -0.79 -9.52
N GLN A 73 -9.88 -1.86 -9.68
CA GLN A 73 -11.34 -1.73 -9.78
C GLN A 73 -11.93 -1.45 -8.39
N ASP A 74 -13.01 -0.66 -8.32
CA ASP A 74 -13.61 -0.24 -7.04
C ASP A 74 -14.14 -1.41 -6.17
N ASN A 75 -14.33 -2.59 -6.76
CA ASN A 75 -14.80 -3.81 -6.09
C ASN A 75 -13.67 -4.81 -5.77
N GLU A 76 -12.41 -4.48 -6.07
CA GLU A 76 -11.25 -5.32 -5.77
C GLU A 76 -10.65 -5.00 -4.39
N GLY A 77 -10.56 -6.01 -3.53
CA GLY A 77 -10.03 -5.87 -2.18
C GLY A 77 -10.95 -5.11 -1.21
N LYS A 78 -10.53 -5.06 0.05
CA LYS A 78 -11.24 -4.39 1.15
C LYS A 78 -10.22 -3.68 2.02
N HIS A 79 -10.35 -2.36 2.15
CA HIS A 79 -9.45 -1.53 2.96
C HIS A 79 -9.41 -1.91 4.46
N ASN A 80 -10.38 -2.70 4.95
CA ASN A 80 -10.50 -3.15 6.34
C ASN A 80 -10.29 -4.66 6.51
N ALA A 81 -9.78 -5.36 5.50
CA ALA A 81 -9.41 -6.77 5.61
C ALA A 81 -8.36 -6.98 6.72
N GLY A 82 -8.30 -8.19 7.28
CA GLY A 82 -7.26 -8.56 8.26
C GLY A 82 -7.42 -7.96 9.66
N THR A 83 -8.36 -7.04 9.89
CA THR A 83 -8.55 -6.34 11.18
C THR A 83 -9.05 -7.21 12.36
N GLY A 84 -9.30 -8.51 12.15
CA GLY A 84 -10.02 -9.38 13.08
C GLY A 84 -9.27 -10.54 13.73
N LYS A 85 -7.94 -10.70 13.60
CA LYS A 85 -7.23 -11.90 14.10
C LYS A 85 -5.88 -11.60 14.79
N LYS A 86 -5.59 -12.25 15.94
CA LYS A 86 -4.31 -12.27 16.68
C LYS A 86 -3.51 -13.57 16.44
N SER A 87 -2.23 -13.58 16.81
CA SER A 87 -1.37 -14.77 16.89
C SER A 87 -1.83 -15.81 17.93
N GLU A 88 -2.39 -15.36 19.06
CA GLU A 88 -2.80 -16.23 20.18
C GLU A 88 -4.19 -15.86 20.71
N ASN A 89 -5.11 -16.84 20.64
CA ASN A 89 -6.51 -16.80 21.02
C ASN A 89 -7.43 -15.81 20.27
N LEU A 90 -8.57 -16.37 19.84
CA LEU A 90 -9.63 -15.82 18.98
C LEU A 90 -10.43 -14.65 19.61
N GLY A 91 -9.80 -13.78 20.41
CA GLY A 91 -10.40 -12.61 21.05
C GLY A 91 -10.14 -11.30 20.29
N ALA A 92 -11.01 -10.29 20.52
CA ALA A 92 -10.91 -8.96 19.93
C ALA A 92 -9.57 -8.25 20.23
N LYS A 93 -9.13 -7.39 19.30
CA LYS A 93 -7.85 -6.66 19.33
C LYS A 93 -7.62 -5.93 20.67
N ASP A 94 -6.37 -5.98 21.14
CA ASP A 94 -5.74 -4.77 21.66
C ASP A 94 -5.00 -4.21 20.44
N ASN A 95 -5.30 -2.97 20.07
CA ASN A 95 -5.03 -2.37 18.76
C ASN A 95 -3.56 -1.92 18.62
N THR A 96 -2.64 -2.72 19.17
CA THR A 96 -1.26 -2.32 19.49
C THR A 96 -0.23 -3.44 19.33
N ALA A 97 -0.59 -4.67 18.95
CA ALA A 97 0.36 -5.80 19.02
C ALA A 97 1.47 -5.72 17.95
N SER A 98 1.12 -5.58 16.66
CA SER A 98 2.12 -5.31 15.60
C SER A 98 2.54 -3.84 15.59
N GLY A 99 1.65 -2.93 15.99
CA GLY A 99 1.94 -1.50 16.17
C GLY A 99 3.11 -1.22 17.10
N LYS A 100 3.39 -2.11 18.06
CA LYS A 100 4.58 -2.03 18.92
C LYS A 100 5.89 -1.98 18.16
N LEU A 101 5.96 -2.48 16.93
CA LEU A 101 7.17 -2.33 16.09
C LEU A 101 7.48 -0.86 15.79
N PHE A 102 6.48 0.03 15.82
CA PHE A 102 6.62 1.46 15.57
C PHE A 102 6.51 2.31 16.85
N ALA A 103 6.42 1.69 18.02
CA ALA A 103 6.33 2.40 19.28
C ALA A 103 7.70 2.93 19.72
N SER A 104 7.78 4.19 20.15
CA SER A 104 9.04 4.80 20.61
C SER A 104 9.61 4.18 21.90
N ASN A 105 8.80 3.40 22.62
CA ASN A 105 9.15 2.76 23.88
C ASN A 105 9.01 1.24 23.69
N ASP A 106 10.03 0.46 24.05
CA ASP A 106 9.98 -1.01 24.11
C ASP A 106 9.75 -1.78 22.79
N ALA A 107 9.85 -1.13 21.62
CA ALA A 107 9.70 -1.81 20.31
C ALA A 107 10.67 -3.00 20.10
N GLY A 108 11.80 -3.01 20.82
CA GLY A 108 12.80 -4.08 20.82
C GLY A 108 12.86 -4.93 22.10
N ALA A 109 11.95 -4.74 23.07
CA ALA A 109 12.09 -5.36 24.39
C ALA A 109 11.61 -6.83 24.42
N GLY A 110 12.56 -7.77 24.50
CA GLY A 110 12.34 -9.17 24.89
C GLY A 110 11.28 -9.92 24.06
N ASN A 111 10.44 -10.72 24.73
CA ASN A 111 9.37 -11.50 24.07
C ASN A 111 8.32 -10.63 23.35
N ALA A 112 8.17 -9.35 23.73
CA ALA A 112 7.20 -8.47 23.10
C ALA A 112 7.56 -8.22 21.64
N ALA A 113 8.83 -7.89 21.33
CA ALA A 113 9.28 -7.67 19.95
C ALA A 113 9.08 -8.91 19.06
N LYS A 114 9.40 -10.11 19.58
CA LYS A 114 9.19 -11.38 18.88
C LYS A 114 7.71 -11.62 18.56
N ASN A 115 6.83 -11.37 19.52
CA ASN A 115 5.39 -11.55 19.36
C ASN A 115 4.81 -10.52 18.38
N SER A 116 5.23 -9.25 18.47
CA SER A 116 4.83 -8.18 17.55
C SER A 116 5.23 -8.49 16.09
N ALA A 117 6.44 -9.00 15.87
CA ALA A 117 6.90 -9.42 14.55
C ALA A 117 6.08 -10.60 14.00
N ALA A 118 5.76 -11.58 14.85
CA ALA A 118 4.90 -12.71 14.47
C ALA A 118 3.47 -12.26 14.15
N ASP A 119 2.90 -11.33 14.91
CA ASP A 119 1.60 -10.72 14.65
C ASP A 119 1.60 -9.92 13.34
N ALA A 120 2.64 -9.13 13.07
CA ALA A 120 2.79 -8.40 11.81
C ALA A 120 2.81 -9.34 10.60
N SER A 121 3.58 -10.43 10.68
CA SER A 121 3.63 -11.46 9.63
C SER A 121 2.27 -12.13 9.40
N LYS A 122 1.54 -12.47 10.49
CA LYS A 122 0.19 -13.04 10.39
C LYS A 122 -0.83 -12.06 9.82
N ALA A 123 -0.75 -10.79 10.19
CA ALA A 123 -1.65 -9.75 9.68
C ALA A 123 -1.49 -9.58 8.16
N VAL A 124 -0.25 -9.49 7.67
CA VAL A 124 0.04 -9.40 6.23
C VAL A 124 -0.34 -10.70 5.51
N GLY A 125 -0.05 -11.87 6.10
CA GLY A 125 -0.42 -13.17 5.52
C GLY A 125 -1.93 -13.47 5.49
N ALA A 126 -2.74 -12.71 6.23
CA ALA A 126 -4.20 -12.88 6.28
C ALA A 126 -4.96 -12.03 5.25
N VAL A 127 -4.27 -11.19 4.49
CA VAL A 127 -4.86 -10.27 3.49
C VAL A 127 -4.28 -10.53 2.10
N THR A 128 -4.97 -10.04 1.08
CA THR A 128 -4.48 -10.07 -0.31
C THR A 128 -3.72 -8.80 -0.67
N GLY A 129 -2.97 -8.83 -1.78
CA GLY A 129 -2.33 -7.61 -2.30
C GLY A 129 -3.32 -6.50 -2.62
N ALA A 130 -4.50 -6.83 -3.17
CA ALA A 130 -5.56 -5.86 -3.44
C ALA A 130 -6.10 -5.21 -2.15
N ASP A 131 -6.24 -5.98 -1.06
CA ASP A 131 -6.64 -5.43 0.24
C ASP A 131 -5.61 -4.41 0.77
N ILE A 132 -4.31 -4.71 0.63
CA ILE A 132 -3.21 -3.82 1.03
C ILE A 132 -3.25 -2.52 0.20
N LEU A 133 -3.37 -2.64 -1.13
CA LEU A 133 -3.46 -1.50 -2.03
C LEU A 133 -4.69 -0.64 -1.73
N GLN A 134 -5.84 -1.26 -1.45
CA GLN A 134 -7.06 -0.54 -1.09
C GLN A 134 -6.96 0.16 0.27
N ALA A 135 -6.21 -0.42 1.22
CA ALA A 135 -5.91 0.21 2.51
C ALA A 135 -5.00 1.45 2.33
N ILE A 136 -3.97 1.37 1.48
CA ILE A 136 -3.11 2.51 1.12
C ILE A 136 -3.96 3.61 0.46
N LYS A 137 -4.83 3.24 -0.49
CA LYS A 137 -5.72 4.17 -1.19
C LYS A 137 -6.65 4.93 -0.24
N SER A 138 -7.18 4.24 0.77
CA SER A 138 -8.13 4.81 1.73
C SER A 138 -7.49 5.77 2.74
N GLY A 139 -6.15 5.90 2.76
CA GLY A 139 -5.47 7.08 3.27
C GLY A 139 -5.57 7.36 4.77
N GLY A 140 -5.70 6.34 5.62
CA GLY A 140 -5.44 6.53 7.05
C GLY A 140 -6.55 6.05 7.97
N ASP A 141 -6.42 4.79 8.36
CA ASP A 141 -6.29 4.46 9.77
C ASP A 141 -5.15 3.45 9.85
N ALA A 142 -3.90 3.92 9.75
CA ALA A 142 -2.73 3.07 9.98
C ALA A 142 -2.84 2.34 11.34
N ILE A 143 -3.55 2.97 12.29
CA ILE A 143 -3.92 2.46 13.60
C ILE A 143 -4.88 1.24 13.54
N LYS A 144 -5.64 1.02 12.46
CA LYS A 144 -6.53 -0.17 12.36
C LYS A 144 -5.79 -1.45 11.98
N LEU A 145 -4.61 -1.34 11.36
CA LEU A 145 -3.76 -2.50 11.04
C LEU A 145 -2.75 -2.79 12.16
N ALA A 146 -2.38 -1.76 12.94
CA ALA A 146 -1.54 -1.84 14.13
C ALA A 146 -2.22 -2.51 15.35
#